data_AF-A0A8X8WVY1-F1
#
_entry.id   AF-A0A8X8WVY1-F1
#
_cell.length_a   1.000
_cell.length_b   1.000
_cell.length_c   1.000
_cell.angle_alpha   90.00
_cell.angle_beta   90.00
_cell.angle_gamma   90.00
#
_symmetry.space_group_name_H-M   'P 1'
#
loop_
_entity.id
_entity.type
_entity.pdbx_description
1 polymer ?
#
loop_
_entity_poly.entity_id
_entity_poly.type
_entity_poly.pdbx_seq_one_letter_code
_entity_poly.pdbx_strand_id
1 'polypeptide(L)'
;MARRFAKHQTEQLKAAFEASSHLTRKTKMELAMATGLDVEQIASWFNRKRARTRARDALAKLEVAHVRVQQELELSRVNEAELQREIQESRSREAEMEEENRRLKQRVAIAEGDQQFVSLMRF
;
A
#
# COMPACT_ATOMS: atom_id res chain seq x y z
N MET A 1 3.54 -34.91 -17.83
CA MET A 1 4.04 -34.15 -19.00
C MET A 1 2.96 -33.23 -19.54
N ALA A 2 3.22 -31.93 -19.66
CA ALA A 2 2.31 -31.02 -20.35
C ALA A 2 2.30 -31.40 -21.84
N ARG A 3 1.15 -31.85 -22.38
CA ARG A 3 1.01 -32.09 -23.83
C ARG A 3 1.32 -30.79 -24.56
N ARG A 4 2.44 -30.74 -25.28
CA ARG A 4 2.79 -29.62 -26.15
C ARG A 4 2.11 -29.85 -27.49
N PHE A 5 1.23 -28.92 -27.86
CA PHE A 5 0.67 -28.88 -29.21
C PHE A 5 1.68 -28.33 -30.19
N ALA A 6 1.54 -28.68 -31.47
CA ALA A 6 2.33 -28.07 -32.53
C ALA A 6 2.07 -26.55 -32.59
N LYS A 7 3.00 -25.82 -33.22
CA LYS A 7 2.91 -24.36 -33.34
C LYS A 7 1.62 -23.93 -34.04
N HIS A 8 1.29 -24.53 -35.18
CA HIS A 8 0.06 -24.23 -35.93
C HIS A 8 -1.22 -24.49 -35.11
N GLN A 9 -1.27 -25.59 -34.35
CA GLN A 9 -2.41 -25.91 -33.47
C GLN A 9 -2.57 -24.84 -32.38
N THR A 10 -1.45 -24.43 -31.78
CA THR A 10 -1.43 -23.40 -30.75
C THR A 10 -1.87 -22.04 -31.29
N GLU A 11 -1.44 -21.69 -32.51
CA GLU A 11 -1.83 -20.44 -33.18
C GLU A 11 -3.33 -20.40 -33.49
N GLN A 12 -3.89 -21.49 -34.02
CA GLN A 12 -5.34 -21.58 -34.26
C GLN A 12 -6.16 -21.50 -32.96
N LEU A 13 -5.73 -22.21 -31.92
CA LEU A 13 -6.39 -22.15 -30.60
C LEU A 13 -6.31 -20.74 -30.00
N LYS A 14 -5.20 -20.01 -30.18
CA LYS A 14 -5.06 -18.62 -29.75
C LYS A 14 -5.97 -17.68 -30.53
N ALA A 15 -5.98 -17.76 -31.86
CA ALA A 15 -6.83 -16.93 -32.70
C ALA A 15 -8.31 -17.13 -32.38
N ALA A 16 -8.75 -18.37 -32.20
CA ALA A 16 -10.13 -18.66 -31.79
C ALA A 16 -10.45 -18.16 -30.37
N PHE A 17 -9.49 -18.22 -29.44
CA PHE A 17 -9.66 -17.69 -28.08
C PHE A 17 -9.76 -16.16 -28.05
N GLU A 18 -9.03 -15.47 -28.93
CA GLU A 18 -9.10 -14.03 -29.11
C GLU A 18 -10.45 -13.60 -29.67
N ALA A 19 -11.00 -14.37 -30.62
CA ALA A 19 -12.36 -14.15 -31.12
C ALA A 19 -13.43 -14.43 -30.04
N SER A 20 -13.28 -15.51 -29.28
CA SER A 20 -14.15 -15.81 -28.13
C SER A 20 -13.45 -16.72 -27.11
N SER A 21 -13.45 -16.30 -25.85
CA SER A 21 -12.89 -17.09 -24.75
C SER A 21 -13.74 -18.32 -24.36
N HIS A 22 -14.97 -18.41 -24.90
CA HIS A 22 -15.94 -19.48 -24.66
C HIS A 22 -16.24 -20.26 -25.93
N LEU A 23 -16.02 -21.57 -25.87
CA LEU A 23 -16.24 -22.48 -26.98
C LEU A 23 -17.73 -22.78 -27.17
N THR A 24 -18.26 -22.45 -28.35
CA THR A 24 -19.56 -22.97 -28.81
C THR A 24 -19.40 -24.36 -29.41
N ARG A 25 -20.50 -25.12 -29.58
CA ARG A 25 -20.47 -26.44 -30.23
C ARG A 25 -19.86 -26.36 -31.64
N LYS A 26 -20.28 -25.36 -32.42
CA LYS A 26 -19.79 -25.10 -33.79
C LYS A 26 -18.28 -24.87 -33.78
N THR A 27 -17.81 -23.94 -32.95
CA THR A 27 -16.39 -23.59 -32.84
C THR A 27 -15.52 -24.76 -32.37
N LYS A 28 -16.04 -25.64 -31.48
CA LYS A 28 -15.31 -26.87 -31.10
C LYS A 28 -15.08 -27.78 -32.28
N MET A 29 -16.11 -28.00 -33.11
CA MET A 29 -16.01 -28.89 -34.27
C MET A 29 -15.08 -28.30 -35.33
N GLU A 30 -15.20 -26.99 -35.62
CA GLU A 30 -14.30 -26.28 -36.54
C GLU A 30 -12.83 -26.38 -36.10
N LEU A 31 -12.57 -26.16 -34.81
CA LEU A 31 -11.22 -26.30 -34.25
C LEU A 31 -10.70 -27.73 -34.30
N ALA A 32 -11.55 -28.73 -34.03
CA ALA A 32 -11.15 -30.13 -34.12
C ALA A 32 -10.75 -30.50 -35.55
N MET A 33 -11.53 -30.07 -36.55
CA MET A 33 -11.20 -30.28 -37.96
C MET A 33 -9.91 -29.56 -38.36
N ALA A 34 -9.74 -28.30 -37.96
CA ALA A 34 -8.64 -27.48 -38.42
C ALA A 34 -7.30 -27.76 -37.70
N THR A 35 -7.34 -28.34 -36.49
CA THR A 35 -6.14 -28.66 -35.69
C THR A 35 -5.84 -30.15 -35.58
N GLY A 36 -6.80 -31.01 -35.94
CA GLY A 36 -6.73 -32.47 -35.72
C GLY A 36 -6.75 -32.89 -34.24
N LEU A 37 -7.08 -31.96 -33.33
CA LEU A 37 -7.15 -32.23 -31.90
C LEU A 37 -8.51 -32.75 -31.50
N ASP A 38 -8.53 -33.60 -30.48
CA ASP A 38 -9.78 -34.02 -29.87
C ASP A 38 -10.47 -32.87 -29.12
N VAL A 39 -11.80 -32.94 -29.06
CA VAL A 39 -12.65 -31.92 -28.43
C VAL A 39 -12.31 -31.73 -26.96
N GLU A 40 -11.93 -32.79 -26.23
CA GLU A 40 -11.51 -32.68 -24.84
C GLU A 40 -10.18 -31.93 -24.71
N GLN A 41 -9.25 -32.14 -25.63
CA GLN A 41 -7.96 -31.45 -25.65
C GLN A 41 -8.17 -29.95 -25.87
N ILE A 42 -9.06 -29.58 -26.80
CA ILE A 42 -9.45 -28.21 -27.08
C ILE A 42 -10.13 -27.59 -25.84
N ALA A 43 -11.10 -28.28 -25.24
CA ALA A 43 -11.78 -27.81 -24.04
C ALA A 43 -10.81 -27.61 -22.86
N SER A 44 -9.91 -28.56 -22.63
CA SER A 44 -8.87 -28.49 -21.59
C SER A 44 -7.93 -27.31 -21.81
N TRP A 45 -7.52 -27.08 -23.06
CA TRP A 45 -6.68 -25.92 -23.40
C TRP A 45 -7.38 -24.60 -23.12
N PHE A 46 -8.66 -24.45 -23.52
CA PHE A 46 -9.46 -23.26 -23.25
C PHE A 46 -9.66 -23.02 -21.75
N ASN A 47 -9.94 -24.07 -20.98
CA ASN A 47 -10.06 -23.99 -19.52
C ASN A 47 -8.76 -23.49 -18.89
N ARG A 48 -7.61 -24.07 -19.27
CA ARG A 48 -6.29 -23.64 -18.78
C ARG A 48 -5.95 -22.22 -19.22
N LYS A 49 -6.29 -21.84 -20.45
CA LYS A 49 -6.05 -20.48 -20.97
C LYS A 49 -6.87 -19.47 -20.17
N ARG A 50 -8.17 -19.71 -19.93
CA ARG A 50 -9.01 -18.86 -19.07
C ARG A 50 -8.46 -18.77 -17.65
N ALA A 51 -8.06 -19.90 -17.05
CA ALA A 51 -7.47 -19.90 -15.71
C ALA A 51 -6.22 -19.03 -15.63
N ARG A 52 -5.30 -19.16 -16.60
CA ARG A 52 -4.10 -18.30 -16.68
C ARG A 52 -4.43 -16.83 -16.89
N THR A 53 -5.42 -16.51 -17.75
CA THR A 53 -5.86 -15.12 -17.95
C THR A 53 -6.38 -14.53 -16.65
N ARG A 54 -7.29 -15.23 -15.94
CA ARG A 54 -7.80 -14.78 -14.64
C ARG A 54 -6.70 -14.60 -13.60
N ALA A 55 -5.74 -15.53 -13.54
CA ALA A 55 -4.62 -15.42 -12.61
C ALA A 55 -3.75 -14.19 -12.92
N ARG A 56 -3.46 -13.93 -14.20
CA ARG A 56 -2.74 -12.72 -14.62
C ARG A 56 -3.50 -11.46 -14.27
N ASP A 57 -4.80 -11.42 -14.54
CA ASP A 57 -5.62 -10.23 -14.27
C ASP A 57 -5.77 -9.99 -12.75
N ALA A 58 -5.85 -11.06 -11.95
CA ALA A 58 -5.82 -10.97 -10.49
C ALA A 58 -4.46 -10.46 -9.97
N LEU A 59 -3.35 -10.94 -10.54
CA LEU A 59 -2.01 -10.46 -10.20
C LEU A 59 -1.86 -8.96 -10.51
N ALA A 60 -2.31 -8.52 -11.68
CA ALA A 60 -2.28 -7.10 -12.05
C ALA A 60 -3.10 -6.23 -11.08
N LYS A 61 -4.28 -6.70 -10.65
CA LYS A 61 -5.07 -6.00 -9.63
C LYS A 61 -4.36 -5.95 -8.28
N LEU A 62 -3.71 -7.05 -7.88
CA LEU A 62 -2.94 -7.11 -6.63
C LEU A 62 -1.76 -6.14 -6.65
N GLU A 63 -1.05 -6.04 -7.78
CA GLU A 63 0.06 -5.11 -7.98
C GLU A 63 -0.39 -3.65 -7.83
N VAL A 64 -1.50 -3.28 -8.48
CA VAL A 64 -2.09 -1.94 -8.33
C VAL A 64 -2.48 -1.64 -6.88
N ALA A 65 -3.10 -2.61 -6.20
CA ALA A 65 -3.48 -2.45 -4.79
C ALA A 65 -2.23 -2.31 -3.89
N HIS A 66 -1.17 -3.07 -4.16
CA HIS A 66 0.08 -3.00 -3.41
C HIS A 66 0.73 -1.62 -3.52
N VAL A 67 0.87 -1.09 -4.75
CA VAL A 67 1.44 0.23 -4.99
C VAL A 67 0.64 1.31 -4.26
N ARG A 68 -0.69 1.23 -4.30
CA ARG A 68 -1.56 2.18 -3.59
C ARG A 68 -1.31 2.15 -2.08
N VAL A 69 -1.30 0.96 -1.46
CA VAL A 69 -1.07 0.81 -0.02
C VAL A 69 0.32 1.31 0.37
N GLN A 70 1.34 1.07 -0.46
CA GLN A 70 2.68 1.59 -0.22
C GLN A 70 2.70 3.12 -0.22
N GLN A 71 2.03 3.76 -1.19
CA GLN A 71 1.95 5.22 -1.24
C GLN A 71 1.24 5.80 0.00
N GLU A 72 0.12 5.20 0.42
CA GLU A 72 -0.62 5.62 1.62
C GLU A 72 0.22 5.44 2.90
N LEU A 73 1.00 4.36 2.98
CA LEU A 73 1.93 4.12 4.09
C LEU A 73 3.05 5.18 4.13
N GLU A 74 3.67 5.50 2.99
CA GLU A 74 4.72 6.53 2.93
C GLU A 74 4.18 7.91 3.31
N LEU A 75 3.00 8.28 2.82
CA LEU A 75 2.34 9.52 3.24
C LEU A 75 2.08 9.54 4.75
N SER A 76 1.59 8.44 5.31
CA SER A 76 1.35 8.34 6.76
C SER A 76 2.63 8.48 7.57
N ARG A 77 3.75 7.89 7.10
CA ARG A 77 5.08 8.02 7.72
C ARG A 77 5.58 9.46 7.73
N VAL A 78 5.40 10.18 6.63
CA VAL A 78 5.77 11.60 6.54
C VAL A 78 4.95 12.43 7.53
N ASN A 79 3.63 12.25 7.54
CA ASN A 79 2.76 12.96 8.47
C ASN A 79 3.10 12.67 9.94
N GLU A 80 3.41 11.41 10.27
CA GLU A 80 3.84 11.03 11.62
C GLU A 80 5.14 11.73 12.02
N ALA A 81 6.12 11.78 11.10
CA ALA A 81 7.39 12.46 11.36
C ALA A 81 7.22 13.97 11.58
N GLU A 82 6.32 14.62 10.82
CA GLU A 82 5.99 16.03 11.02
C GLU A 82 5.34 16.27 12.38
N LEU A 83 4.36 15.44 12.76
CA LEU A 83 3.70 15.54 14.05
C LEU A 83 4.69 15.32 15.22
N GLN A 84 5.62 14.38 15.08
CA GLN A 84 6.68 14.16 16.08
C GLN A 84 7.58 15.40 16.24
N ARG A 85 7.91 16.09 15.15
CA ARG A 85 8.69 17.34 15.22
C ARG A 85 7.90 18.43 15.94
N GLU A 86 6.63 18.60 15.62
CA GLU A 86 5.78 19.60 16.27
C GLU A 86 5.63 19.33 17.77
N ILE A 87 5.45 18.07 18.16
CA ILE A 87 5.45 17.66 19.57
C ILE A 87 6.78 18.00 20.24
N GLN A 88 7.91 17.75 19.58
CA GLN A 88 9.23 18.04 20.13
C GLN A 88 9.46 19.54 20.31
N GLU A 89 9.03 20.35 19.35
CA GLU A 89 9.09 21.81 19.45
C GLU A 89 8.23 22.33 20.59
N SER A 90 6.98 21.84 20.71
CA SER A 90 6.07 22.22 21.79
C SER A 90 6.68 21.90 23.16
N ARG A 91 7.22 20.68 23.32
CA ARG A 91 7.90 20.27 24.57
C ARG A 91 9.11 21.12 24.90
N SER A 92 9.88 21.52 23.87
CA SER A 92 11.06 22.38 24.07
C SER A 92 10.65 23.77 24.55
N ARG A 93 9.61 24.35 23.94
CA ARG A 93 9.02 25.63 24.37
C ARG A 93 8.47 25.57 25.79
N GLU A 94 7.77 24.48 26.14
CA GLU A 94 7.28 24.26 27.50
C GLU A 94 8.42 24.20 28.52
N ALA A 95 9.52 23.49 28.21
CA ALA A 95 10.67 23.40 29.10
C ALA A 95 11.37 24.77 29.32
N GLU A 96 11.49 25.59 28.27
CA GLU A 96 12.01 26.96 28.38
C GLU A 96 11.13 27.81 29.30
N MET A 97 9.81 27.77 29.08
CA MET A 97 8.84 28.48 29.93
C MET A 97 8.87 28.01 31.38
N GLU A 98 9.01 26.71 31.63
CA GLU A 98 9.16 26.16 32.98
C GLU A 98 10.45 26.62 33.66
N GLU A 99 11.56 26.70 32.93
CA GLU A 99 12.81 27.23 33.46
C GLU A 99 12.70 28.72 33.81
N GLU A 100 12.12 29.52 32.91
CA GLU A 100 11.86 30.93 33.19
C GLU A 100 10.94 31.10 34.40
N ASN A 101 9.87 30.32 34.49
CA ASN A 101 8.95 30.32 35.64
C ASN A 101 9.68 29.98 36.94
N ARG A 102 10.58 29.00 36.93
CA ARG A 102 11.46 28.68 38.08
C ARG A 102 12.36 29.86 38.45
N ARG A 103 13.01 30.50 37.49
CA ARG A 103 13.88 31.68 37.71
C ARG A 103 13.08 32.84 38.31
N LEU A 104 11.89 33.12 37.78
CA LEU A 104 11.02 34.18 38.29
C LEU A 104 10.58 33.89 39.73
N LYS A 105 10.18 32.65 40.05
CA LYS A 105 9.84 32.23 41.42
C LYS A 105 10.99 32.44 42.40
N GLN A 106 12.22 32.10 42.00
CA GLN A 106 13.41 32.35 42.84
C GLN A 106 13.63 33.85 43.07
N ARG A 107 13.49 34.69 42.03
CA ARG A 107 13.62 36.15 42.16
C ARG A 107 12.55 36.75 43.08
N VAL A 108 11.30 36.30 42.95
CA VAL A 108 10.20 36.74 43.82
C VAL A 108 10.49 36.37 45.28
N ALA A 109 10.92 35.13 45.56
CA ALA A 109 11.25 34.71 46.92
C ALA A 109 12.37 35.55 47.57
N ILE A 110 13.40 35.93 46.80
CA ILE A 110 14.47 36.82 47.27
C ILE A 110 13.90 38.22 47.58
N ALA A 111 13.11 38.79 46.67
CA ALA A 111 12.53 40.12 46.86
C ALA A 111 11.57 40.18 48.07
N GLU A 112 10.79 39.12 48.30
CA GLU A 112 9.93 38.97 49.49
C GLU A 112 10.77 38.88 50.78
N GLY A 113 11.86 38.11 50.77
CA GLY A 113 12.79 38.03 51.90
C GLY A 113 13.47 39.36 52.22
N ASP A 114 13.91 40.10 51.20
CA ASP A 114 14.49 41.44 51.35
C ASP A 114 13.46 42.44 51.90
N GLN A 115 12.21 42.40 51.42
CA GLN A 115 11.13 43.23 51.98
C GLN A 115 10.85 42.91 53.45
N GLN A 116 10.84 41.63 53.83
CA GLN A 116 10.67 41.23 55.23
C GLN A 116 11.82 41.72 56.11
N PHE A 117 13.07 41.61 55.64
CA PHE A 117 14.25 42.11 56.36
C PHE A 117 14.22 43.64 56.55
N VAL A 118 13.91 44.40 55.49
CA VAL A 118 13.79 45.87 55.56
C VAL A 118 12.66 46.29 56.50
N SER A 119 11.55 45.53 56.53
CA SER A 119 10.44 45.81 57.43
C SER A 119 10.77 45.53 58.90
N LEU A 120 11.66 44.57 59.19
CA LEU A 120 12.16 44.29 60.56
C LEU A 120 13.18 45.31 61.05
N MET A 121 13.96 45.92 60.14
CA MET A 121 14.98 46.93 60.47
C MET A 121 14.42 48.36 60.64
N ARG A 122 13.11 48.57 60.47
CA ARG A 122 12.44 49.88 60.57
C ARG A 122 11.94 50.24 61.98
N PHE A 123 12.37 49.51 63.01
CA PHE A 123 12.07 49.79 64.42
C PHE A 123 13.23 50.49 65.14
#